data_AF-T0ZCF4-F1
#
_entry.id   AF-T0ZCF4-F1
#
_cell.length_a   1.000
_cell.length_b   1.000
_cell.length_c   1.000
_cell.angle_alpha   90.00
_cell.angle_beta   90.00
_cell.angle_gamma   90.00
#
_symmetry.space_group_name_H-M   'P 1'
#
loop_
_entity.id
_entity.type
_entity.pdbx_description
1 polymer ?
#
loop_
_entity_poly.entity_id
_entity_poly.type
_entity_poly.pdbx_seq_one_letter_code
_entity_poly.pdbx_strand_id
1 'polypeptide(L)'
;MADEPNFIDLFALTKITPQSVVEKFGASINSSFFDASNILGGLKIKGLIDFTTIFGGQNSVTITDLGHKFMDEAASKVNLPLDHLDLAILVQLSGGKRSLNDLTTTLNILPRDLSLHLYKLMQQSYLSAEFRNGILNLMLSEKGFMQAKAGLPSPVPQSASQQPSAPSQATPPYMQPQPAPQAQPAPQNISAPINAQAQQQAQQHMANTQQQGNLDEMAQQLQQRSKSNRKEIGLAIAVIIILAVLLLYVFKLI
;
A
#
# COMPACT_ATOMS: atom_id res chain seq x y z
N MET A 1 -11.28 -10.00 -6.96
CA MET A 1 -10.63 -8.71 -6.59
C MET A 1 -9.25 -8.91 -5.97
N ALA A 2 -8.97 -10.01 -5.25
CA ALA A 2 -7.61 -10.31 -4.77
C ALA A 2 -6.61 -10.66 -5.90
N ASP A 3 -7.15 -10.99 -7.08
CA ASP A 3 -6.45 -11.53 -8.25
C ASP A 3 -5.83 -10.45 -9.15
N GLU A 4 -6.18 -9.18 -8.93
CA GLU A 4 -5.72 -8.08 -9.78
C GLU A 4 -4.30 -7.62 -9.39
N PRO A 5 -3.40 -7.41 -10.36
CA PRO A 5 -2.08 -6.84 -10.09
C PRO A 5 -2.18 -5.42 -9.51
N ASN A 6 -1.34 -5.14 -8.51
CA ASN A 6 -1.25 -3.87 -7.82
C ASN A 6 0.22 -3.35 -7.80
N PHE A 7 0.44 -2.19 -7.19
CA PHE A 7 1.75 -1.52 -7.26
C PHE A 7 2.81 -2.20 -6.39
N ILE A 8 2.41 -2.93 -5.34
CA ILE A 8 3.30 -3.81 -4.58
C ILE A 8 3.82 -4.93 -5.48
N ASP A 9 2.93 -5.55 -6.28
CA ASP A 9 3.32 -6.60 -7.23
C ASP A 9 4.29 -6.04 -8.28
N LEU A 10 3.95 -4.91 -8.91
CA LEU A 10 4.77 -4.30 -9.96
C LEU A 10 6.15 -3.85 -9.45
N PHE A 11 6.21 -3.23 -8.27
CA PHE A 11 7.48 -2.86 -7.66
C PHE A 11 8.31 -4.11 -7.31
N ALA A 12 7.69 -5.14 -6.75
CA ALA A 12 8.37 -6.39 -6.43
C ALA A 12 8.95 -7.08 -7.69
N LEU A 13 8.20 -7.13 -8.79
CA LEU A 13 8.70 -7.62 -10.09
C LEU A 13 9.97 -6.87 -10.54
N THR A 14 10.04 -5.55 -10.37
CA THR A 14 11.24 -4.75 -10.75
C THR A 14 12.49 -5.04 -9.90
N LYS A 15 12.33 -5.79 -8.80
CA LYS A 15 13.43 -6.22 -7.90
C LYS A 15 13.83 -7.69 -8.12
N ILE A 16 13.13 -8.41 -9.00
CA ILE A 16 13.51 -9.75 -9.43
C ILE A 16 14.59 -9.64 -10.51
N THR A 17 15.65 -10.43 -10.34
CA THR A 17 16.80 -10.53 -11.24
C THR A 17 17.00 -12.00 -11.60
N PRO A 18 17.82 -12.34 -12.62
CA PRO A 18 18.13 -13.73 -12.95
C PRO A 18 18.80 -14.54 -11.82
N GLN A 19 19.28 -13.88 -10.75
CA GLN A 19 19.88 -14.51 -9.56
C GLN A 19 18.96 -14.44 -8.33
N SER A 20 17.73 -13.97 -8.47
CA SER A 20 16.78 -13.86 -7.36
C SER A 20 16.30 -15.24 -6.91
N VAL A 21 16.44 -15.50 -5.62
CA VAL A 21 16.00 -16.71 -4.94
C VAL A 21 15.09 -16.34 -3.77
N VAL A 22 14.14 -17.20 -3.45
CA VAL A 22 13.12 -16.94 -2.40
C VAL A 22 13.77 -16.55 -1.08
N GLU A 23 14.85 -17.22 -0.71
CA GLU A 23 15.56 -17.06 0.57
C GLU A 23 16.28 -15.70 0.69
N LYS A 24 16.58 -15.02 -0.43
CA LYS A 24 17.30 -13.74 -0.46
C LYS A 24 16.43 -12.56 -0.89
N PHE A 25 15.24 -12.79 -1.44
CA PHE A 25 14.40 -11.74 -2.01
C PHE A 25 14.04 -10.63 -1.01
N GLY A 26 13.86 -10.96 0.28
CA GLY A 26 13.62 -9.97 1.33
C GLY A 26 14.71 -8.90 1.43
N ALA A 27 15.98 -9.28 1.26
CA ALA A 27 17.08 -8.31 1.22
C ALA A 27 17.01 -7.40 -0.02
N SER A 28 16.60 -7.94 -1.18
CA SER A 28 16.42 -7.17 -2.43
C SER A 28 15.32 -6.10 -2.34
N ILE A 29 14.34 -6.29 -1.46
CA ILE A 29 13.22 -5.36 -1.23
C ILE A 29 13.28 -4.65 0.14
N ASN A 30 14.37 -4.77 0.91
CA ASN A 30 14.49 -4.21 2.27
C ASN A 30 13.32 -4.59 3.22
N SER A 31 12.88 -5.84 3.16
CA SER A 31 11.76 -6.36 3.96
C SER A 31 12.12 -7.69 4.63
N SER A 32 11.35 -8.10 5.64
CA SER A 32 11.57 -9.38 6.30
C SER A 32 11.39 -10.56 5.33
N PHE A 33 12.02 -11.70 5.62
CA PHE A 33 11.82 -12.93 4.84
C PHE A 33 10.34 -13.35 4.80
N PHE A 34 9.58 -13.12 5.87
CA PHE A 34 8.16 -13.43 5.94
C PHE A 34 7.33 -12.54 5.01
N ASP A 35 7.53 -11.22 5.06
CA ASP A 35 6.82 -10.28 4.19
C ASP A 35 7.16 -10.52 2.71
N ALA A 36 8.44 -10.77 2.43
CA ALA A 36 8.93 -11.10 1.09
C ALA A 36 8.33 -12.40 0.57
N SER A 37 8.20 -13.43 1.43
CA SER A 37 7.53 -14.69 1.10
C SER A 37 6.03 -14.49 0.83
N ASN A 38 5.35 -13.61 1.57
CA ASN A 38 3.95 -13.27 1.32
C ASN A 38 3.77 -12.53 -0.03
N ILE A 39 4.67 -11.61 -0.36
CA ILE A 39 4.68 -10.90 -1.65
C ILE A 39 4.93 -11.89 -2.80
N LEU A 40 5.96 -12.74 -2.69
CA LEU A 40 6.24 -13.78 -3.70
C LEU A 40 5.08 -14.78 -3.84
N GLY A 41 4.47 -15.20 -2.72
CA GLY A 41 3.26 -16.04 -2.73
C GLY A 41 2.10 -15.38 -3.48
N GLY A 42 1.85 -14.09 -3.23
CA GLY A 42 0.85 -13.30 -3.95
C GLY A 42 1.14 -13.19 -5.45
N LEU A 43 2.38 -12.90 -5.83
CA LEU A 43 2.84 -12.87 -7.22
C LEU A 43 2.65 -14.22 -7.93
N LYS A 44 2.95 -15.34 -7.24
CA LYS A 44 2.78 -16.69 -7.78
C LYS A 44 1.30 -17.06 -7.97
N ILE A 45 0.43 -16.70 -7.02
CA ILE A 45 -1.03 -16.90 -7.12
C ILE A 45 -1.61 -16.11 -8.31
N LYS A 46 -1.14 -14.88 -8.54
CA LYS A 46 -1.51 -14.03 -9.69
C LYS A 46 -0.87 -14.47 -11.01
N GLY A 47 -0.04 -15.52 -11.00
CA GLY A 47 0.65 -16.04 -12.20
C GLY A 47 1.71 -15.10 -12.77
N LEU A 48 2.21 -14.13 -11.99
CA LEU A 48 3.21 -13.14 -12.42
C LEU A 48 4.65 -13.65 -12.31
N ILE A 49 4.88 -14.66 -11.46
CA ILE A 49 6.17 -15.34 -11.28
C ILE A 49 5.99 -16.86 -11.22
N ASP A 50 7.08 -17.58 -11.43
CA ASP A 50 7.21 -18.99 -11.09
C ASP A 50 8.38 -19.25 -10.12
N PHE A 51 8.35 -20.40 -9.46
CA PHE A 51 9.44 -20.92 -8.65
C PHE A 51 10.01 -22.16 -9.36
N THR A 52 11.23 -22.05 -9.87
CA THR A 52 11.94 -23.23 -10.39
C THR A 52 12.70 -23.88 -9.24
N THR A 53 12.20 -25.04 -8.80
CA THR A 53 12.83 -25.89 -7.79
C THR A 53 14.03 -26.61 -8.38
N ILE A 54 15.23 -26.18 -8.02
CA ILE A 54 16.46 -26.88 -8.39
C ILE A 54 16.69 -28.00 -7.37
N PHE A 55 16.79 -29.25 -7.81
CA PHE A 55 16.93 -30.39 -6.92
C PHE A 55 18.25 -30.31 -6.12
N GLY A 56 18.16 -30.11 -4.80
CA GLY A 56 19.31 -29.86 -3.93
C GLY A 56 19.82 -28.40 -3.91
N GLY A 57 19.08 -27.45 -4.47
CA GLY A 57 19.46 -26.03 -4.56
C GLY A 57 18.45 -25.06 -3.94
N GLN A 58 18.74 -23.75 -4.07
CA GLN A 58 17.85 -22.66 -3.69
C GLN A 58 16.70 -22.51 -4.69
N ASN A 59 15.55 -22.03 -4.23
CA ASN A 59 14.37 -21.84 -5.09
C ASN A 59 14.55 -20.56 -5.91
N SER A 60 14.88 -20.68 -7.19
CA SER A 60 15.00 -19.52 -8.09
C SER A 60 13.63 -18.96 -8.46
N VAL A 61 13.53 -17.64 -8.48
CA VAL A 61 12.32 -16.91 -8.86
C VAL A 61 12.45 -16.44 -10.30
N THR A 62 11.52 -16.84 -11.15
CA THR A 62 11.46 -16.43 -12.57
C THR A 62 10.20 -15.61 -12.82
N ILE A 63 10.27 -14.62 -13.71
CA ILE A 63 9.09 -13.84 -14.13
C ILE A 63 8.41 -14.59 -15.27
N THR A 64 7.07 -14.67 -15.26
CA THR A 64 6.31 -15.33 -16.33
C THR A 64 6.07 -14.37 -17.50
N ASP A 65 5.60 -14.90 -18.64
CA ASP A 65 5.14 -14.06 -19.77
C ASP A 65 4.08 -13.02 -19.34
N LEU A 66 3.22 -13.36 -18.38
CA LEU A 66 2.22 -12.44 -17.83
C LEU A 66 2.86 -11.35 -16.96
N GLY A 67 3.86 -11.70 -16.14
CA GLY A 67 4.65 -10.75 -15.37
C GLY A 67 5.43 -9.79 -16.27
N HIS A 68 6.09 -10.30 -17.31
CA HIS A 68 6.79 -9.50 -18.32
C HIS A 68 5.83 -8.56 -19.05
N LYS A 69 4.69 -9.06 -19.55
CA LYS A 69 3.67 -8.24 -20.20
C LYS A 69 3.18 -7.07 -19.32
N PHE A 70 3.01 -7.30 -18.02
CA PHE A 70 2.61 -6.24 -17.08
C PHE A 70 3.71 -5.21 -16.85
N MET A 71 4.99 -5.64 -16.79
CA MET A 71 6.14 -4.73 -16.74
C MET A 71 6.29 -3.91 -18.03
N ASP A 72 6.11 -4.54 -19.19
CA ASP A 72 6.22 -3.89 -20.50
C ASP A 72 5.10 -2.85 -20.72
N GLU A 73 3.88 -3.17 -20.29
CA GLU A 73 2.75 -2.22 -20.26
C GLU A 73 3.06 -1.00 -19.37
N ALA A 74 3.64 -1.23 -18.18
CA ALA A 74 4.07 -0.15 -17.30
C ALA A 74 5.21 0.68 -17.92
N ALA A 75 6.21 0.03 -18.53
CA ALA A 75 7.33 0.66 -19.21
C ALA A 75 6.87 1.52 -20.40
N SER A 76 5.88 1.06 -21.18
CA SER A 76 5.32 1.80 -22.32
C SER A 76 4.76 3.18 -21.92
N LYS A 77 4.28 3.32 -20.68
CA LYS A 77 3.71 4.56 -20.15
C LYS A 77 4.75 5.53 -19.58
N VAL A 78 5.98 5.08 -19.32
CA VAL A 78 7.04 5.88 -18.67
C VAL A 78 7.42 7.13 -19.47
N ASN A 79 7.36 7.07 -20.80
CA ASN A 79 7.74 8.20 -21.66
C ASN A 79 6.57 9.13 -22.04
N LEU A 80 5.35 8.84 -21.57
CA LEU A 80 4.18 9.69 -21.85
C LEU A 80 4.19 10.94 -20.96
N PRO A 81 3.71 12.09 -21.45
CA PRO A 81 3.52 13.28 -20.62
C PRO A 81 2.53 13.00 -19.47
N LEU A 82 2.62 13.76 -18.39
CA LEU A 82 1.69 13.62 -17.27
C LEU A 82 0.25 13.87 -17.72
N ASP A 83 -0.65 12.98 -17.32
CA ASP A 83 -2.07 13.09 -17.56
C ASP A 83 -2.83 13.57 -16.30
N HIS A 84 -4.15 13.72 -16.42
CA HIS A 84 -4.96 14.23 -15.32
C HIS A 84 -4.97 13.30 -14.10
N LEU A 85 -4.86 11.98 -14.30
CA LEU A 85 -4.84 11.02 -13.21
C LEU A 85 -3.49 11.02 -12.48
N ASP A 86 -2.37 11.14 -13.22
CA ASP A 86 -1.05 11.37 -12.62
C ASP A 86 -1.07 12.61 -11.69
N LEU A 87 -1.61 13.72 -12.18
CA LEU A 87 -1.70 14.97 -11.41
C LEU A 87 -2.60 14.80 -10.18
N ALA A 88 -3.74 14.11 -10.31
CA ALA A 88 -4.61 13.80 -9.18
C ALA A 88 -3.90 12.93 -8.12
N ILE A 89 -3.14 11.91 -8.53
CA ILE A 89 -2.33 11.07 -7.63
C ILE A 89 -1.28 11.92 -6.89
N LEU A 90 -0.57 12.80 -7.60
CA LEU A 90 0.41 13.72 -6.99
C LEU A 90 -0.24 14.67 -5.98
N VAL A 91 -1.43 15.21 -6.28
CA VAL A 91 -2.20 16.05 -5.34
C VAL A 91 -2.61 15.26 -4.10
N GLN A 92 -3.15 14.05 -4.22
CA GLN A 92 -3.53 13.22 -3.06
C GLN A 92 -2.33 12.82 -2.20
N LEU A 93 -1.19 12.46 -2.82
CA LEU A 93 0.07 12.21 -2.12
C LEU A 93 0.54 13.46 -1.36
N SER A 94 0.39 14.66 -1.93
CA SER A 94 0.75 15.93 -1.29
C SER A 94 -0.15 16.26 -0.10
N GLY A 95 -1.42 15.84 -0.15
CA GLY A 95 -2.39 15.89 0.96
C GLY A 95 -2.17 14.84 2.05
N GLY A 96 -1.11 14.02 1.95
CA GLY A 96 -0.74 13.03 2.96
C GLY A 96 -1.33 11.63 2.78
N LYS A 97 -2.08 11.36 1.70
CA LYS A 97 -2.58 10.01 1.37
C LYS A 97 -1.45 9.14 0.81
N ARG A 98 -0.70 8.48 1.69
CA ARG A 98 0.50 7.70 1.32
C ARG A 98 0.28 6.21 1.10
N SER A 99 -0.85 5.63 1.54
CA SER A 99 -1.14 4.21 1.34
C SER A 99 -1.82 3.97 -0.02
N LEU A 100 -1.56 2.81 -0.63
CA LEU A 100 -2.23 2.41 -1.87
C LEU A 100 -3.75 2.34 -1.70
N ASN A 101 -4.23 1.80 -0.57
CA ASN A 101 -5.65 1.66 -0.32
C ASN A 101 -6.37 3.02 -0.21
N ASP A 102 -5.74 4.01 0.43
CA ASP A 102 -6.25 5.39 0.47
C ASP A 102 -6.33 6.00 -0.93
N LEU A 103 -5.32 5.79 -1.77
CA LEU A 103 -5.30 6.33 -3.14
C LEU A 103 -6.38 5.67 -4.02
N THR A 104 -6.47 4.35 -4.02
CA THR A 104 -7.50 3.58 -4.75
C THR A 104 -8.91 4.03 -4.36
N THR A 105 -9.18 4.17 -3.06
CA THR A 105 -10.51 4.57 -2.56
C THR A 105 -10.82 6.05 -2.77
N THR A 106 -9.84 6.95 -2.61
CA THR A 106 -10.06 8.40 -2.79
C THR A 106 -10.23 8.78 -4.26
N LEU A 107 -9.52 8.11 -5.17
CA LEU A 107 -9.59 8.38 -6.61
C LEU A 107 -10.62 7.52 -7.36
N ASN A 108 -11.16 6.47 -6.71
CA ASN A 108 -12.10 5.51 -7.28
C ASN A 108 -11.59 4.89 -8.61
N ILE A 109 -10.38 4.34 -8.56
CA ILE A 109 -9.65 3.75 -9.70
C ILE A 109 -9.32 2.28 -9.44
N LEU A 110 -9.05 1.52 -10.49
CA LEU A 110 -8.63 0.12 -10.38
C LEU A 110 -7.19 0.01 -9.83
N PRO A 111 -6.86 -1.02 -9.02
CA PRO A 111 -5.51 -1.25 -8.54
C PRO A 111 -4.47 -1.34 -9.66
N ARG A 112 -4.80 -2.00 -10.78
CA ARG A 112 -3.89 -2.14 -11.92
C ARG A 112 -3.58 -0.79 -12.56
N ASP A 113 -4.59 0.04 -12.80
CA ASP A 113 -4.39 1.37 -13.38
C ASP A 113 -3.53 2.26 -12.46
N LEU A 114 -3.87 2.32 -11.16
CA LEU A 114 -3.06 3.03 -10.17
C LEU A 114 -1.59 2.58 -10.19
N SER A 115 -1.33 1.29 -10.41
CA SER A 115 0.03 0.74 -10.49
C SER A 115 0.81 1.28 -11.67
N LEU A 116 0.18 1.36 -12.85
CA LEU A 116 0.80 1.87 -14.07
C LEU A 116 1.14 3.36 -13.94
N HIS A 117 0.24 4.15 -13.34
CA HIS A 117 0.47 5.58 -13.07
C HIS A 117 1.54 5.81 -11.98
N LEU A 118 1.50 5.07 -10.86
CA LEU A 118 2.55 5.16 -9.83
C LEU A 118 3.93 4.75 -10.37
N TYR A 119 4.01 3.74 -11.25
CA TYR A 119 5.25 3.34 -11.88
C TYR A 119 5.79 4.44 -12.82
N LYS A 120 4.94 5.02 -13.67
CA LYS A 120 5.28 6.18 -14.51
C LYS A 120 5.82 7.34 -13.67
N LEU A 121 5.11 7.72 -12.60
CA LEU A 121 5.52 8.79 -11.69
C LEU A 121 6.84 8.48 -10.96
N MET A 122 7.09 7.21 -10.62
CA MET A 122 8.35 6.77 -10.01
C MET A 122 9.53 6.90 -10.99
N GLN A 123 9.38 6.37 -12.21
CA GLN A 123 10.43 6.39 -13.23
C GLN A 123 10.73 7.83 -13.71
N GLN A 124 9.71 8.67 -13.82
CA GLN A 124 9.88 10.10 -14.12
C GLN A 124 10.38 10.94 -12.92
N SER A 125 10.74 10.30 -11.80
CA SER A 125 11.27 10.93 -10.57
C SER A 125 10.35 11.97 -9.92
N TYR A 126 9.03 11.82 -10.04
CA TYR A 126 8.05 12.59 -9.27
C TYR A 126 7.76 11.96 -7.90
N LEU A 127 7.90 10.64 -7.75
CA LEU A 127 7.79 9.96 -6.46
C LEU A 127 8.92 8.94 -6.25
N SER A 128 9.11 8.57 -5.00
CA SER A 128 9.95 7.46 -4.56
C SER A 128 9.09 6.48 -3.74
N ALA A 129 9.43 5.20 -3.83
CA ALA A 129 8.73 4.13 -3.14
C ALA A 129 9.73 3.25 -2.37
N GLU A 130 9.47 3.01 -1.10
CA GLU A 130 10.30 2.21 -0.20
C GLU A 130 9.45 1.14 0.51
N PHE A 131 9.89 -0.11 0.49
CA PHE A 131 9.35 -1.13 1.38
C PHE A 131 10.05 -1.05 2.74
N ARG A 132 9.24 -1.08 3.81
CA ARG A 132 9.72 -1.15 5.19
C ARG A 132 8.74 -1.95 6.02
N ASN A 133 9.19 -3.04 6.62
CA ASN A 133 8.38 -3.93 7.49
C ASN A 133 7.07 -4.39 6.80
N GLY A 134 7.15 -4.86 5.56
CA GLY A 134 6.00 -5.30 4.77
C GLY A 134 5.08 -4.17 4.25
N ILE A 135 5.29 -2.92 4.68
CA ILE A 135 4.49 -1.77 4.24
C ILE A 135 5.23 -1.02 3.13
N LEU A 136 4.53 -0.78 2.02
CA LEU A 136 5.00 0.12 0.97
C LEU A 136 4.72 1.57 1.36
N ASN A 137 5.76 2.39 1.40
CA ASN A 137 5.69 3.81 1.68
C ASN A 137 5.94 4.60 0.39
N LEU A 138 4.99 5.47 0.04
CA LEU A 138 5.12 6.42 -1.08
C LEU A 138 5.53 7.80 -0.55
N MET A 139 6.52 8.40 -1.19
CA MET A 139 7.01 9.75 -0.85
C MET A 139 7.17 10.58 -2.13
N LEU A 140 6.66 11.81 -2.13
CA LEU A 140 6.91 12.74 -3.22
C LEU A 140 8.36 13.20 -3.23
N SER A 141 8.95 13.30 -4.43
CA SER A 141 10.17 14.07 -4.62
C SER A 141 9.88 15.57 -4.62
N GLU A 142 10.91 16.40 -4.59
CA GLU A 142 10.78 17.86 -4.81
C GLU A 142 10.06 18.17 -6.12
N LYS A 143 10.40 17.47 -7.21
CA LYS A 143 9.74 17.55 -8.52
C LYS A 143 8.25 17.19 -8.43
N GLY A 144 7.91 16.12 -7.71
CA GLY A 144 6.54 15.69 -7.41
C GLY A 144 5.74 16.76 -6.67
N PHE A 145 6.33 17.33 -5.63
CA PHE A 145 5.70 18.33 -4.79
C PHE A 145 5.44 19.66 -5.53
N MET A 146 6.39 20.10 -6.35
CA MET A 146 6.22 21.29 -7.19
C MET A 146 5.12 21.09 -8.25
N GLN A 147 5.06 19.91 -8.87
CA GLN A 147 4.01 19.58 -9.84
C GLN A 147 2.63 19.49 -9.19
N ALA A 148 2.52 18.88 -8.00
CA ALA A 148 1.28 18.82 -7.24
C ALA A 148 0.73 20.21 -6.91
N LYS A 149 1.61 21.15 -6.52
CA LYS A 149 1.24 22.55 -6.29
C LYS A 149 0.76 23.28 -7.54
N ALA A 150 1.39 23.04 -8.68
CA ALA A 150 0.98 23.64 -9.95
C ALA A 150 -0.36 23.10 -10.49
N GLY A 151 -0.73 21.87 -10.10
CA GLY A 151 -2.01 21.25 -10.46
C GLY A 151 -3.19 21.64 -9.57
N LEU A 152 -2.94 22.28 -8.42
CA LEU A 152 -4.01 22.88 -7.61
C LEU A 152 -4.50 24.15 -8.31
N PRO A 153 -5.83 24.37 -8.46
CA PRO A 153 -6.33 25.68 -8.83
C PRO A 153 -5.85 26.66 -7.77
N SER A 154 -5.07 27.67 -8.16
CA SER A 154 -4.67 28.75 -7.26
C SER A 154 -5.91 29.25 -6.54
N PRO A 155 -5.93 29.28 -5.19
CA PRO A 155 -7.08 29.79 -4.47
C PRO A 155 -7.33 31.21 -4.97
N VAL A 156 -8.46 31.40 -5.65
CA VAL A 156 -8.83 32.70 -6.21
C VAL A 156 -8.76 33.66 -5.04
N PRO A 157 -7.91 34.72 -5.09
CA PRO A 157 -7.74 35.59 -3.94
C PRO A 157 -9.12 36.13 -3.61
N GLN A 158 -9.62 35.75 -2.42
CA GLN A 158 -10.97 36.05 -1.98
C GLN A 158 -10.99 37.56 -1.72
N SER A 159 -11.30 38.31 -2.77
CA SER A 159 -11.30 39.76 -2.78
C SER A 159 -12.23 40.21 -1.66
N ALA A 160 -11.65 40.94 -0.70
CA ALA A 160 -12.35 41.43 0.47
C ALA A 160 -13.34 42.54 0.07
N SER A 161 -14.44 42.14 -0.58
CA SER A 161 -15.50 43.03 -1.00
C SER A 161 -16.53 43.20 0.12
N GLN A 162 -16.43 44.36 0.78
CA GLN A 162 -17.54 45.08 1.39
C GLN A 162 -18.12 44.49 2.69
N GLN A 163 -17.41 44.80 3.77
CA GLN A 163 -18.00 45.07 5.08
C GLN A 163 -19.07 46.18 4.97
N PRO A 164 -20.35 45.93 5.32
CA PRO A 164 -21.36 47.00 5.39
C PRO A 164 -21.10 47.89 6.61
N SER A 165 -20.82 49.17 6.37
CA SER A 165 -20.68 50.18 7.41
C SER A 165 -22.05 50.54 7.98
N ALA A 166 -22.31 50.19 9.25
CA ALA A 166 -23.51 50.62 9.98
C ALA A 166 -23.34 52.08 10.48
N PRO A 167 -24.40 52.92 10.48
CA PRO A 167 -24.29 54.32 10.93
C PRO A 167 -24.32 54.45 12.45
N SER A 168 -23.56 55.41 12.98
CA SER A 168 -23.48 55.75 14.40
C SER A 168 -24.62 56.66 14.86
N GLN A 169 -25.22 56.42 16.04
CA GLN A 169 -25.93 57.48 16.79
C GLN A 169 -26.00 57.25 18.31
N ALA A 170 -25.53 58.26 19.06
CA ALA A 170 -25.87 58.72 20.42
C ALA A 170 -25.94 57.76 21.64
N THR A 171 -25.02 58.00 22.59
CA THR A 171 -24.99 57.67 24.03
C THR A 171 -25.63 58.81 24.89
N PRO A 172 -25.61 58.84 26.26
CA PRO A 172 -25.20 57.89 27.32
C PRO A 172 -26.44 57.56 28.24
N PRO A 173 -26.50 57.63 29.61
CA PRO A 173 -25.51 57.51 30.72
C PRO A 173 -25.94 56.62 31.94
N TYR A 174 -25.01 56.50 32.92
CA TYR A 174 -25.14 55.93 34.30
C TYR A 174 -25.31 54.39 34.43
N MET A 175 -24.65 53.66 35.37
CA MET A 175 -23.85 53.96 36.58
C MET A 175 -22.52 53.16 36.55
N GLN A 176 -21.34 53.75 36.84
CA GLN A 176 -20.59 53.79 38.13
C GLN A 176 -19.93 52.46 38.62
N PRO A 177 -18.82 52.52 39.42
CA PRO A 177 -17.68 51.61 39.24
C PRO A 177 -17.23 50.83 40.49
N GLN A 178 -16.28 49.90 40.34
CA GLN A 178 -15.52 49.34 41.47
C GLN A 178 -14.05 49.01 41.09
N PRO A 179 -13.05 49.18 41.99
CA PRO A 179 -11.67 49.41 41.59
C PRO A 179 -10.72 48.19 41.63
N ALA A 180 -9.55 48.36 41.02
CA ALA A 180 -8.36 47.51 41.14
C ALA A 180 -7.68 47.68 42.53
N PRO A 181 -6.60 46.94 42.92
CA PRO A 181 -5.30 47.03 42.22
C PRO A 181 -4.34 45.80 42.30
N GLN A 182 -3.11 46.03 41.80
CA GLN A 182 -1.82 45.44 42.20
C GLN A 182 -1.27 44.17 41.52
N ALA A 183 0.04 44.01 41.64
CA ALA A 183 0.93 43.33 40.69
C ALA A 183 2.12 42.63 41.38
N GLN A 184 2.83 41.77 40.62
CA GLN A 184 4.11 41.11 40.95
C GLN A 184 4.07 40.13 42.16
N PRO A 185 5.11 39.27 42.37
CA PRO A 185 6.26 38.90 41.53
C PRO A 185 6.32 37.38 41.22
N ALA A 186 7.44 36.92 40.63
CA ALA A 186 7.77 35.50 40.46
C ALA A 186 8.30 34.84 41.75
N PRO A 187 8.31 33.50 41.81
CA PRO A 187 9.34 32.79 42.55
C PRO A 187 10.02 31.64 41.76
N GLN A 188 11.32 31.48 42.00
CA GLN A 188 11.99 30.17 41.89
C GLN A 188 11.50 29.29 43.06
N ASN A 189 11.39 27.96 42.90
CA ASN A 189 12.32 26.99 43.52
C ASN A 189 11.82 25.51 43.43
N ILE A 190 12.81 24.61 43.52
CA ILE A 190 12.82 23.14 43.70
C ILE A 190 11.64 22.51 44.45
N SER A 191 11.07 21.41 43.92
CA SER A 191 10.98 20.08 44.62
C SER A 191 10.29 18.98 43.79
N ALA A 192 10.85 17.76 43.86
CA ALA A 192 10.15 16.50 43.58
C ALA A 192 9.67 15.92 44.94
N PRO A 193 8.69 14.99 45.03
CA PRO A 193 9.00 13.57 44.75
C PRO A 193 7.83 12.67 44.26
N ILE A 194 8.22 11.50 43.71
CA ILE A 194 7.67 10.15 43.94
C ILE A 194 6.14 10.01 44.18
N ASN A 195 5.40 9.60 43.14
CA ASN A 195 4.41 8.49 43.16
C ASN A 195 3.61 8.41 41.83
N ALA A 196 4.03 7.53 40.91
CA ALA A 196 3.29 7.31 39.64
C ALA A 196 3.37 5.87 39.10
N GLN A 197 3.74 4.89 39.93
CA GLN A 197 4.15 3.55 39.47
C GLN A 197 3.20 2.39 39.86
N ALA A 198 2.07 2.67 40.51
CA ALA A 198 1.18 1.65 41.08
C ALA A 198 -0.06 1.29 40.22
N GLN A 199 -0.31 1.98 39.10
CA GLN A 199 -1.63 1.89 38.41
C GLN A 199 -1.61 1.26 37.01
N GLN A 200 -0.45 0.85 36.48
CA GLN A 200 -0.35 0.26 35.13
C GLN A 200 -0.39 -1.29 35.08
N GLN A 201 -0.24 -2.01 36.19
CA GLN A 201 -0.20 -3.49 36.17
C GLN A 201 -1.59 -4.17 36.14
N ALA A 202 -2.68 -3.45 36.38
CA ALA A 202 -4.02 -4.04 36.44
C ALA A 202 -4.68 -4.30 35.06
N GLN A 203 -4.14 -3.74 33.96
CA GLN A 203 -4.82 -3.71 32.67
C GLN A 203 -4.31 -4.70 31.60
N GLN A 204 -3.22 -5.43 31.87
CA GLN A 204 -2.65 -6.41 30.92
C GLN A 204 -3.26 -7.82 31.00
N HIS A 205 -4.00 -8.17 32.06
CA HIS A 205 -4.46 -9.56 32.27
C HIS A 205 -5.80 -9.94 31.62
N MET A 206 -6.53 -9.02 30.97
CA MET A 206 -7.80 -9.36 30.28
C MET A 206 -7.68 -9.59 28.76
N ALA A 207 -6.53 -9.31 28.13
CA ALA A 207 -6.37 -9.45 26.68
C ALA A 207 -6.07 -10.88 26.19
N ASN A 208 -5.59 -11.77 27.06
CA ASN A 208 -5.00 -13.04 26.64
C ASN A 208 -6.00 -14.21 26.51
N THR A 209 -7.23 -14.06 27.01
CA THR A 209 -8.19 -15.17 27.13
C THR A 209 -9.12 -15.32 25.91
N GLN A 210 -9.16 -14.35 24.98
CA GLN A 210 -10.03 -14.41 23.80
C GLN A 210 -9.36 -14.96 22.53
N GLN A 211 -8.03 -15.06 22.47
CA GLN A 211 -7.34 -15.53 21.25
C GLN A 211 -7.39 -17.05 21.05
N GLN A 212 -7.63 -17.83 22.10
CA GLN A 212 -7.48 -19.29 22.04
C GLN A 212 -8.67 -20.01 21.35
N GLY A 213 -9.85 -19.40 21.28
CA GLY A 213 -11.02 -19.99 20.59
C GLY A 213 -10.99 -19.89 19.06
N ASN A 214 -10.37 -18.85 18.50
CA ASN A 214 -10.38 -18.60 17.04
C ASN A 214 -9.41 -19.50 16.24
N LEU A 215 -8.46 -20.17 16.89
CA LEU A 215 -7.45 -20.99 16.22
C LEU A 215 -7.99 -22.35 15.76
N ASP A 216 -8.83 -23.00 16.56
CA ASP A 216 -9.41 -24.31 16.21
C ASP A 216 -10.43 -24.22 15.06
N GLU A 217 -11.20 -23.14 14.97
CA GLU A 217 -12.18 -22.95 13.90
C GLU A 217 -11.51 -22.70 12.54
N MET A 218 -10.41 -21.92 12.52
CA MET A 218 -9.62 -21.68 11.31
C MET A 218 -8.94 -22.97 10.79
N ALA A 219 -8.50 -23.86 11.70
CA ALA A 219 -7.90 -25.14 11.33
C ALA A 219 -8.89 -26.07 10.60
N GLN A 220 -10.16 -26.10 11.02
CA GLN A 220 -11.20 -26.91 10.36
C GLN A 220 -11.55 -26.38 8.96
N GLN A 221 -11.62 -25.06 8.79
CA GLN A 221 -11.95 -24.44 7.51
C GLN A 221 -10.89 -24.73 6.42
N LEU A 222 -9.61 -24.78 6.79
CA LEU A 222 -8.52 -25.16 5.88
C LEU A 222 -8.59 -26.64 5.45
N GLN A 223 -8.98 -27.55 6.35
CA GLN A 223 -9.09 -28.98 5.99
C GLN A 223 -10.22 -29.24 4.99
N GLN A 224 -11.36 -28.55 5.09
CA GLN A 224 -12.49 -28.73 4.17
C GLN A 224 -12.15 -28.29 2.74
N ARG A 225 -11.42 -27.17 2.57
CA ARG A 225 -11.00 -26.68 1.24
C ARG A 225 -10.10 -27.67 0.48
N SER A 226 -9.26 -28.45 1.19
CA SER A 226 -8.30 -29.36 0.54
C SER A 226 -8.94 -30.55 -0.20
N LYS A 227 -10.18 -30.95 0.16
CA LYS A 227 -10.81 -32.18 -0.36
C LYS A 227 -11.56 -32.00 -1.68
N SER A 228 -11.92 -30.77 -2.06
CA SER A 228 -12.68 -30.51 -3.30
C SER A 228 -11.80 -30.68 -4.56
N ASN A 229 -10.63 -30.02 -4.57
CA ASN A 229 -9.84 -29.82 -5.79
C ASN A 229 -9.15 -31.09 -6.33
N ARG A 230 -9.09 -32.18 -5.54
CA ARG A 230 -8.48 -33.45 -6.01
C ARG A 230 -9.30 -34.15 -7.11
N LYS A 231 -10.60 -33.88 -7.22
CA LYS A 231 -11.46 -34.53 -8.24
C LYS A 231 -11.26 -33.93 -9.64
N GLU A 232 -11.04 -32.62 -9.74
CA GLU A 232 -10.90 -31.95 -11.04
C GLU A 232 -9.53 -32.21 -11.69
N ILE A 233 -8.45 -32.27 -10.89
CA ILE A 233 -7.09 -32.58 -11.38
C ILE A 233 -7.05 -33.99 -12.01
N GLY A 234 -7.78 -34.96 -11.45
CA GLY A 234 -7.84 -36.32 -11.99
C GLY A 234 -8.48 -36.39 -13.39
N LEU A 235 -9.50 -35.56 -13.65
CA LEU A 235 -10.17 -35.50 -14.95
C LEU A 235 -9.25 -34.93 -16.04
N ALA A 236 -8.52 -33.86 -15.73
CA ALA A 236 -7.61 -33.20 -16.66
C ALA A 236 -6.49 -34.15 -17.14
N ILE A 237 -5.91 -34.94 -16.24
CA ILE A 237 -4.86 -35.92 -16.57
C ILE A 237 -5.39 -37.01 -17.51
N ALA A 238 -6.61 -37.50 -17.27
CA ALA A 238 -7.23 -38.52 -18.13
C ALA A 238 -7.44 -38.03 -19.57
N VAL A 239 -7.87 -36.78 -19.76
CA VAL A 239 -8.05 -36.18 -21.10
C VAL A 239 -6.72 -36.04 -21.84
N ILE A 240 -5.65 -35.63 -21.16
CA ILE A 240 -4.31 -35.49 -21.75
C ILE A 240 -3.79 -36.85 -22.25
N ILE A 241 -3.97 -37.92 -21.46
CA ILE A 241 -3.56 -39.28 -21.86
C ILE A 241 -4.32 -39.75 -23.11
N ILE A 242 -5.63 -39.52 -23.19
CA ILE A 242 -6.45 -39.89 -24.37
C ILE A 242 -5.97 -39.14 -25.62
N LEU A 243 -5.69 -37.84 -25.51
CA LEU A 243 -5.16 -37.04 -26.63
C LEU A 243 -3.77 -37.51 -27.08
N ALA A 244 -2.88 -37.86 -26.15
CA ALA A 244 -1.55 -38.40 -26.47
C ALA A 244 -1.63 -39.75 -27.21
N VAL A 245 -2.53 -40.65 -26.78
CA VAL A 245 -2.76 -41.93 -27.45
C VAL A 245 -3.33 -41.72 -28.87
N LEU A 246 -4.30 -40.81 -29.04
CA LEU A 246 -4.83 -40.45 -30.36
C LEU A 246 -3.74 -39.91 -31.30
N LEU A 247 -2.88 -39.01 -30.80
CA LEU A 247 -1.76 -38.46 -31.58
C LEU A 247 -0.79 -39.56 -32.04
N LEU A 248 -0.41 -40.48 -31.14
CA LEU A 248 0.45 -41.62 -31.48
C LEU A 248 -0.21 -42.58 -32.48
N TYR A 249 -1.54 -42.73 -32.43
CA TYR A 249 -2.28 -43.58 -33.37
C TYR A 249 -2.32 -42.97 -34.79
N VAL A 250 -2.55 -41.66 -34.88
CA VAL A 250 -2.49 -40.91 -36.16
C VAL A 250 -1.08 -40.94 -36.74
N PHE A 251 -0.05 -40.74 -35.90
CA PHE A 251 1.35 -40.75 -36.33
C PHE A 251 1.85 -42.14 -36.78
N LYS A 252 1.12 -43.22 -36.46
CA LYS A 252 1.39 -44.58 -36.95
C LYS A 252 0.64 -44.96 -38.23
N LEU A 253 -0.29 -44.13 -38.68
CA LEU A 253 -1.12 -44.37 -39.86
C LEU A 253 -0.64 -43.60 -41.10
N ILE A 254 0.36 -42.72 -40.92
CA ILE A 254 1.04 -41.91 -41.93
C ILE A 254 2.43 -42.53 -42.17
#